data_AF-A0A1Y1M100-F1
#
_entry.id   AF-A0A1Y1M100-F1
#
_cell.length_a   1.000
_cell.length_b   1.000
_cell.length_c   1.000
_cell.angle_alpha   90.00
_cell.angle_beta   90.00
_cell.angle_gamma   90.00
#
_symmetry.space_group_name_H-M   'P 1'
#
loop_
_entity.id
_entity.type
_entity.pdbx_description
1 polymer ?
#
loop_
_entity_poly.entity_id
_entity_poly.type
_entity_poly.pdbx_seq_one_letter_code
_entity_poly.pdbx_strand_id
1 'polypeptide(L)'
;MGKSTGVFFVLTFLSLQIVNCEPPVLILAPNLIQVVTSSTLQWAAVSPRHPPDLQDAVVGAYQNIRDESDENSASDGISSKPVYICRAKQSAIWVSGQLRPNNLRCVTSLRGTVEQFDRYEVLINTEGSANLTWVSRDKYSLDPQGAVTGGDEPFRNFIARRKVVNHHKEGSLTHLLGTFDPKDNLGRYTLVDQNNKQLEFEDGEILVETEPVAYELVRIKLDYNRKRVNQQPLVLGHEILKNEYDESVGVARVDAVMPYKFNYTLYWGHGHGMLTGLPLVVRSHNGTSTNGKWGLPESMEKLSTYQIEGFLAPGTAVNVTLRGNYGEWDTPYTATVVSIYQYGDKMERLIKDSQREHTMRDVIPEFGPIYFLHNNSFVPTTTTTTTTTTTTRTTVTFKTTTTTEEVIPITPPEVYDQEMNKVVNVDDNSLDMENNIMIADQGGAQSLKNKDAKESDGNFAITARGSAIISLLGIICALTFT
;
A
#
# COMPACT_ATOMS: atom_id res chain seq x y z
N MET A 1 -45.41 15.24 52.30
CA MET A 1 -44.57 15.88 51.27
C MET A 1 -43.25 15.13 51.21
N GLY A 2 -43.09 14.19 50.29
CA GLY A 2 -41.84 13.45 50.07
C GLY A 2 -41.56 13.45 48.58
N LYS A 3 -40.49 14.13 48.17
CA LYS A 3 -40.10 14.31 46.76
C LYS A 3 -39.47 13.01 46.24
N SER A 4 -40.06 12.44 45.20
CA SER A 4 -39.53 11.33 44.41
C SER A 4 -38.45 11.86 43.45
N THR A 5 -37.19 11.54 43.71
CA THR A 5 -36.07 11.78 42.80
C THR A 5 -35.96 10.60 41.82
N GLY A 6 -36.39 10.81 40.57
CA GLY A 6 -36.16 9.87 39.48
C GLY A 6 -34.73 9.97 38.96
N VAL A 7 -34.00 8.86 39.01
CA VAL A 7 -32.66 8.72 38.42
C VAL A 7 -32.84 8.27 36.97
N PHE A 8 -32.49 9.14 36.02
CA PHE A 8 -32.42 8.81 34.60
C PHE A 8 -31.06 8.15 34.30
N PHE A 9 -31.08 6.86 33.99
CA PHE A 9 -29.92 6.16 33.43
C PHE A 9 -29.82 6.48 31.93
N VAL A 10 -28.83 7.29 31.55
CA VAL A 10 -28.48 7.53 30.14
C VAL A 10 -27.60 6.38 29.68
N LEU A 11 -28.17 5.51 28.85
CA LEU A 11 -27.48 4.38 28.23
C LEU A 11 -26.72 4.88 27.00
N THR A 12 -25.44 5.19 27.16
CA THR A 12 -24.54 5.53 26.06
C THR A 12 -24.24 4.28 25.24
N PHE A 13 -24.84 4.18 24.05
CA PHE A 13 -24.47 3.21 23.02
C PHE A 13 -23.04 3.51 22.54
N LEU A 14 -22.08 2.70 23.01
CA LEU A 14 -20.73 2.67 22.49
C LEU A 14 -20.80 2.05 21.08
N SER A 15 -20.74 2.87 20.03
CA SER A 15 -20.61 2.39 18.66
C SER A 15 -19.21 1.82 18.47
N LEU A 16 -19.07 0.50 18.64
CA LEU A 16 -17.90 -0.21 18.16
C LEU A 16 -17.81 0.01 16.64
N GLN A 17 -16.81 0.75 16.21
CA GLN A 17 -16.36 0.75 14.83
C GLN A 17 -15.85 -0.67 14.54
N ILE A 18 -16.69 -1.49 13.91
CA ILE A 18 -16.25 -2.76 13.35
C ILE A 18 -15.36 -2.39 12.17
N VAL A 19 -14.05 -2.40 12.40
CA VAL A 19 -13.08 -2.43 11.31
C VAL A 19 -13.31 -3.76 10.61
N ASN A 20 -13.96 -3.73 9.44
CA ASN A 20 -14.03 -4.90 8.57
C ASN A 20 -12.61 -5.16 8.05
N CYS A 21 -11.84 -5.96 8.80
CA CYS A 21 -10.63 -6.55 8.29
C CYS A 21 -11.05 -7.52 7.19
N GLU A 22 -10.57 -7.29 5.97
CA GLU A 22 -10.81 -8.20 4.87
C GLU A 22 -10.19 -9.56 5.21
N PRO A 23 -10.93 -10.67 4.98
CA PRO A 23 -10.50 -11.96 5.50
C PRO A 23 -9.30 -12.49 4.69
N PRO A 24 -8.24 -12.97 5.37
CA PRO A 24 -7.04 -13.46 4.70
C PRO A 24 -7.34 -14.77 3.94
N VAL A 25 -6.58 -15.00 2.88
CA VAL A 25 -6.53 -16.31 2.22
C VAL A 25 -5.48 -17.17 2.93
N LEU A 26 -5.79 -18.43 3.18
CA LEU A 26 -4.85 -19.38 3.75
C LEU A 26 -4.32 -20.34 2.67
N ILE A 27 -3.07 -20.73 2.82
CA ILE A 27 -2.39 -21.70 1.95
C ILE A 27 -1.72 -22.79 2.78
N LEU A 28 -1.58 -23.98 2.22
CA LEU A 28 -0.90 -25.09 2.88
C LEU A 28 0.62 -24.84 2.96
N ALA A 29 1.17 -24.85 4.17
CA ALA A 29 2.59 -24.60 4.39
C ALA A 29 3.48 -25.74 3.87
N PRO A 30 4.81 -25.52 3.73
CA PRO A 30 5.75 -26.55 3.29
C PRO A 30 5.78 -27.82 4.16
N ASN A 31 5.37 -27.72 5.43
CA ASN A 31 5.28 -28.86 6.34
C ASN A 31 4.01 -29.72 6.13
N LEU A 32 3.14 -29.35 5.18
CA LEU A 32 1.89 -30.03 4.80
C LEU A 32 0.85 -30.20 5.92
N ILE A 33 1.07 -29.58 7.08
CA ILE A 33 0.21 -29.73 8.26
C ILE A 33 -0.42 -28.40 8.61
N GLN A 34 0.40 -27.35 8.64
CA GLN A 34 0.00 -26.01 9.02
C GLN A 34 -0.51 -25.24 7.80
N VAL A 35 -1.44 -24.31 8.03
CA VAL A 35 -1.82 -23.30 7.05
C VAL A 35 -1.21 -21.96 7.42
N VAL A 36 -0.76 -21.22 6.43
CA VAL A 36 -0.20 -19.87 6.57
C VAL A 36 -1.03 -18.87 5.77
N THR A 37 -1.00 -17.61 6.16
CA THR A 37 -1.69 -16.54 5.44
C THR A 37 -0.93 -16.17 4.18
N SER A 38 -1.60 -16.19 3.03
CA SER A 38 -1.05 -15.66 1.78
C SER A 38 -0.92 -14.14 1.87
N SER A 39 0.20 -13.61 1.37
CA SER A 39 0.38 -12.17 1.19
C SER A 39 -0.02 -11.67 -0.19
N THR A 40 -0.30 -12.59 -1.14
CA THR A 40 -0.56 -12.27 -2.55
C THR A 40 -2.03 -12.48 -2.94
N LEU A 41 -2.76 -13.30 -2.20
CA LEU A 41 -4.17 -13.59 -2.40
C LEU A 41 -5.05 -12.97 -1.32
N GLN A 42 -6.22 -12.54 -1.73
CA GLN A 42 -7.19 -11.94 -0.83
C GLN A 42 -8.63 -12.34 -1.18
N TRP A 43 -9.47 -12.47 -0.17
CA TRP A 43 -10.92 -12.58 -0.34
C TRP A 43 -11.57 -11.19 -0.30
N ALA A 44 -12.15 -10.78 -1.42
CA ALA A 44 -12.84 -9.49 -1.53
C ALA A 44 -14.35 -9.69 -1.43
N ALA A 45 -14.97 -9.05 -0.44
CA ALA A 45 -16.40 -9.11 -0.24
C ALA A 45 -17.15 -8.33 -1.34
N VAL A 46 -18.10 -9.00 -1.99
CA VAL A 46 -18.93 -8.38 -3.02
C VAL A 46 -20.19 -7.83 -2.39
N SER A 47 -20.39 -6.53 -2.55
CA SER A 47 -21.62 -5.85 -2.16
C SER A 47 -22.43 -5.48 -3.41
N PRO A 48 -23.77 -5.64 -3.39
CA PRO A 48 -24.62 -5.24 -4.52
C PRO A 48 -24.49 -3.77 -4.94
N ARG A 49 -23.97 -2.90 -4.06
CA ARG A 49 -23.78 -1.48 -4.32
C ARG A 49 -22.46 -1.13 -5.01
N HIS A 50 -21.44 -1.99 -4.85
CA HIS A 50 -20.11 -1.81 -5.41
C HIS A 50 -19.61 -3.18 -5.90
N PRO A 51 -19.87 -3.54 -7.17
CA PRO A 51 -19.31 -4.77 -7.72
C PRO A 51 -17.78 -4.68 -7.67
N PRO A 52 -17.07 -5.76 -7.29
CA PRO A 52 -15.61 -5.76 -7.26
C PRO A 52 -15.07 -5.54 -8.67
N ASP A 53 -13.91 -4.92 -8.77
CA ASP A 53 -13.14 -4.97 -10.00
C ASP A 53 -12.70 -6.42 -10.22
N LEU A 54 -13.24 -7.06 -11.27
CA LEU A 54 -12.96 -8.45 -11.60
C LEU A 54 -11.67 -8.61 -12.43
N GLN A 55 -10.94 -7.53 -12.71
CA GLN A 55 -9.68 -7.58 -13.47
C GLN A 55 -8.63 -8.47 -12.80
N ASP A 56 -8.55 -8.42 -11.47
CA ASP A 56 -7.60 -9.19 -10.67
C ASP A 56 -8.22 -10.48 -10.09
N ALA A 57 -9.46 -10.82 -10.46
CA ALA A 57 -10.14 -12.00 -9.94
C ALA A 57 -9.56 -13.30 -10.54
N VAL A 58 -9.40 -14.32 -9.70
CA VAL A 58 -8.80 -15.58 -10.12
C VAL A 58 -9.79 -16.37 -10.98
N VAL A 59 -9.38 -16.65 -12.22
CA VAL A 59 -10.16 -17.45 -13.18
C VAL A 59 -10.00 -18.93 -12.88
N GLY A 60 -11.11 -19.60 -12.56
CA GLY A 60 -11.12 -21.04 -12.32
C GLY A 60 -11.45 -21.87 -13.57
N ALA A 61 -12.36 -21.35 -14.41
CA ALA A 61 -12.86 -22.01 -15.60
C ALA A 61 -13.32 -20.98 -16.64
N TYR A 62 -13.80 -21.47 -17.78
CA TYR A 62 -14.47 -20.65 -18.78
C TYR A 62 -15.82 -21.26 -19.15
N GLN A 63 -16.78 -20.39 -19.43
CA GLN A 63 -18.12 -20.75 -19.89
C GLN A 63 -18.32 -20.27 -21.33
N ASN A 64 -18.74 -21.19 -22.19
CA ASN A 64 -19.07 -20.88 -23.57
C ASN A 64 -20.47 -20.28 -23.64
N ILE A 65 -20.59 -19.06 -24.14
CA ILE A 65 -21.84 -18.29 -24.26
C ILE A 65 -21.96 -17.81 -25.70
N ARG A 66 -23.17 -17.80 -26.24
CA ARG A 66 -23.42 -17.25 -27.55
C ARG A 66 -23.42 -15.72 -27.48
N ASP A 67 -22.59 -15.08 -28.31
CA ASP A 67 -22.59 -13.63 -28.42
C ASP A 67 -23.74 -13.17 -29.32
N GLU A 68 -24.70 -12.46 -28.72
CA GLU A 68 -25.82 -11.86 -29.45
C GLU A 68 -25.43 -10.56 -30.19
N SER A 69 -24.20 -10.08 -30.03
CA SER A 69 -23.75 -8.78 -30.58
C SER A 69 -23.23 -8.81 -32.01
N ASP A 70 -22.94 -10.00 -32.57
CA ASP A 70 -22.34 -10.17 -33.89
C ASP A 70 -23.28 -10.91 -34.84
N GLU A 71 -24.35 -10.24 -35.31
CA GLU A 71 -25.26 -10.81 -36.32
C GLU A 71 -24.61 -11.00 -37.71
N ASN A 72 -23.36 -10.58 -37.92
CA ASN A 72 -22.69 -10.56 -39.23
C ASN A 72 -21.45 -11.46 -39.37
N SER A 73 -21.12 -12.29 -38.37
CA SER A 73 -19.92 -13.13 -38.40
C SER A 73 -20.29 -14.60 -38.64
N ALA A 74 -19.90 -15.15 -39.79
CA ALA A 74 -20.14 -16.55 -40.19
C ALA A 74 -19.28 -17.59 -39.42
N SER A 75 -18.75 -17.24 -38.26
CA SER A 75 -18.12 -18.16 -37.32
C SER A 75 -19.11 -18.47 -36.20
N ASP A 76 -19.34 -19.75 -35.94
CA ASP A 76 -20.15 -20.28 -34.82
C ASP A 76 -19.92 -19.44 -33.55
N GLY A 77 -20.86 -18.53 -33.25
CA GLY A 77 -20.67 -17.33 -32.42
C GLY A 77 -20.58 -17.60 -30.92
N ILE A 78 -19.74 -18.56 -30.52
CA ILE A 78 -19.55 -19.00 -29.14
C ILE A 78 -18.31 -18.29 -28.58
N SER A 79 -18.52 -17.33 -27.69
CA SER A 79 -17.46 -16.68 -26.92
C SER A 79 -17.26 -17.35 -25.57
N SER A 80 -16.00 -17.43 -25.15
CA SER A 80 -15.61 -18.06 -23.89
C SER A 80 -15.44 -16.98 -22.83
N LYS A 81 -16.37 -16.90 -21.87
CA LYS A 81 -16.32 -15.91 -20.78
C LYS A 81 -15.73 -16.53 -19.51
N PRO A 82 -14.91 -15.78 -18.74
CA PRO A 82 -14.27 -16.30 -17.54
C PRO A 82 -15.29 -16.61 -16.44
N VAL A 83 -15.02 -17.68 -15.70
CA VAL A 83 -15.71 -18.06 -14.47
C VAL A 83 -14.73 -17.91 -13.32
N TYR A 84 -15.06 -17.03 -12.38
CA TYR A 84 -14.17 -16.70 -11.27
C TYR A 84 -14.43 -17.59 -10.06
N ILE A 85 -13.42 -17.69 -9.20
CA ILE A 85 -13.54 -18.41 -7.94
C ILE A 85 -14.19 -17.49 -6.90
N CYS A 86 -15.22 -18.00 -6.24
CA CYS A 86 -15.88 -17.30 -5.13
C CYS A 86 -16.01 -18.24 -3.94
N ARG A 87 -16.34 -17.67 -2.78
CA ARG A 87 -16.80 -18.42 -1.62
C ARG A 87 -18.01 -17.76 -0.98
N ALA A 88 -18.87 -18.58 -0.38
CA ALA A 88 -20.04 -18.11 0.36
C ALA A 88 -20.23 -18.94 1.64
N LYS A 89 -20.95 -18.36 2.61
CA LYS A 89 -21.31 -19.06 3.85
C LYS A 89 -22.56 -19.91 3.61
N GLN A 90 -22.40 -21.22 3.56
CA GLN A 90 -23.49 -22.18 3.51
C GLN A 90 -23.57 -22.91 4.86
N SER A 91 -24.71 -22.80 5.57
CA SER A 91 -24.86 -23.35 6.93
C SER A 91 -23.76 -22.91 7.91
N ALA A 92 -23.37 -21.63 7.85
CA ALA A 92 -22.30 -21.00 8.63
C ALA A 92 -20.85 -21.46 8.32
N ILE A 93 -20.65 -22.32 7.30
CA ILE A 93 -19.33 -22.77 6.85
C ILE A 93 -18.98 -22.07 5.54
N TRP A 94 -17.73 -21.62 5.40
CA TRP A 94 -17.24 -21.08 4.13
C TRP A 94 -16.96 -22.19 3.13
N VAL A 95 -17.54 -22.07 1.94
CA VAL A 95 -17.43 -23.06 0.88
C VAL A 95 -17.06 -22.35 -0.41
N SER A 96 -16.01 -22.81 -1.09
CA SER A 96 -15.66 -22.29 -2.40
C SER A 96 -16.60 -22.81 -3.49
N GLY A 97 -16.77 -22.01 -4.52
CA GLY A 97 -17.65 -22.28 -5.64
C GLY A 97 -17.26 -21.47 -6.85
N GLN A 98 -18.25 -21.22 -7.71
CA GLN A 98 -18.04 -20.58 -9.00
C GLN A 98 -18.95 -19.37 -9.18
N LEU A 99 -18.35 -18.29 -9.67
CA LEU A 99 -19.04 -17.06 -10.06
C LEU A 99 -19.23 -17.08 -11.58
N ARG A 100 -20.47 -17.33 -12.01
CA ARG A 100 -20.81 -17.40 -13.44
C ARG A 100 -21.06 -16.00 -14.02
N PRO A 101 -20.64 -15.75 -15.28
CA PRO A 101 -20.78 -14.44 -15.92
C PRO A 101 -22.23 -13.98 -16.08
N ASN A 102 -23.19 -14.89 -16.26
CA ASN A 102 -24.59 -14.52 -16.55
C ASN A 102 -25.35 -13.97 -15.34
N ASN A 103 -25.07 -14.48 -14.14
CA ASN A 103 -25.90 -14.22 -12.96
C ASN A 103 -25.16 -13.47 -11.84
N LEU A 104 -23.82 -13.31 -11.94
CA LEU A 104 -22.96 -12.71 -10.91
C LEU A 104 -23.30 -13.14 -9.47
N ARG A 105 -23.72 -14.40 -9.32
CA ARG A 105 -24.03 -15.06 -8.05
C ARG A 105 -23.02 -16.16 -7.83
N CYS A 106 -22.58 -16.31 -6.58
CA CYS A 106 -21.71 -17.41 -6.21
C CYS A 106 -22.52 -18.68 -6.07
N VAL A 107 -22.19 -19.69 -6.86
CA VAL A 107 -22.83 -21.02 -6.79
C VAL A 107 -21.89 -21.95 -6.03
N THR A 108 -22.32 -22.40 -4.85
CA THR A 108 -21.56 -23.30 -3.99
C THR A 108 -22.32 -24.60 -3.77
N SER A 109 -21.61 -25.63 -3.31
CA SER A 109 -22.18 -26.95 -3.05
C SER A 109 -21.63 -27.54 -1.78
N LEU A 110 -22.52 -27.99 -0.90
CA LEU A 110 -22.19 -28.61 0.37
C LEU A 110 -23.15 -29.76 0.64
N ARG A 111 -22.61 -30.95 0.91
CA ARG A 111 -23.36 -32.15 1.38
C ARG A 111 -24.60 -32.51 0.54
N GLY A 112 -24.51 -32.41 -0.77
CA GLY A 112 -25.58 -32.77 -1.72
C GLY A 112 -26.45 -31.59 -2.15
N THR A 113 -26.29 -30.42 -1.54
CA THR A 113 -27.13 -29.24 -1.80
C THR A 113 -26.34 -28.17 -2.54
N VAL A 114 -26.90 -27.68 -3.65
CA VAL A 114 -26.33 -26.58 -4.45
C VAL A 114 -27.18 -25.34 -4.23
N GLU A 115 -26.56 -24.27 -3.78
CA GLU A 115 -27.23 -23.00 -3.48
C GLU A 115 -26.54 -21.84 -4.20
N GLN A 116 -27.30 -20.78 -4.47
CA GLN A 116 -26.81 -19.55 -5.08
C GLN A 116 -26.86 -18.43 -4.06
N PHE A 117 -25.76 -17.71 -3.91
CA PHE A 117 -25.61 -16.64 -2.92
C PHE A 117 -25.40 -15.29 -3.60
N ASP A 118 -26.16 -14.29 -3.15
CA ASP A 118 -25.95 -12.88 -3.52
C ASP A 118 -24.85 -12.21 -2.67
N ARG A 119 -24.58 -12.75 -1.47
CA ARG A 119 -23.49 -12.30 -0.59
C ARG A 119 -22.38 -13.32 -0.62
N TYR A 120 -21.26 -12.94 -1.21
CA TYR A 120 -20.12 -13.82 -1.42
C TYR A 120 -18.83 -13.01 -1.46
N GLU A 121 -17.72 -13.73 -1.41
CA GLU A 121 -16.38 -13.17 -1.57
C GLU A 121 -15.75 -13.76 -2.83
N VAL A 122 -14.98 -12.96 -3.54
CA VAL A 122 -14.25 -13.39 -4.75
C VAL A 122 -12.77 -13.50 -4.39
N LEU A 123 -12.11 -14.53 -4.92
CA LEU A 123 -10.68 -14.67 -4.78
C LEU A 123 -9.97 -13.69 -5.73
N ILE A 124 -9.21 -12.77 -5.15
CA ILE A 124 -8.45 -11.76 -5.89
C ILE A 124 -6.96 -12.07 -5.77
N ASN A 125 -6.27 -12.01 -6.91
CA ASN A 125 -4.81 -12.01 -6.98
C ASN A 125 -4.34 -10.55 -6.96
N THR A 126 -3.88 -10.09 -5.80
CA THR A 126 -3.54 -8.69 -5.56
C THR A 126 -2.49 -8.20 -6.57
N GLU A 127 -2.89 -7.31 -7.49
CA GLU A 127 -2.05 -6.77 -8.57
C GLU A 127 -1.34 -7.86 -9.41
N GLY A 128 -1.95 -9.05 -9.53
CA GLY A 128 -1.34 -10.18 -10.24
C GLY A 128 -0.02 -10.67 -9.61
N SER A 129 0.16 -10.53 -8.30
CA SER A 129 1.40 -10.88 -7.60
C SER A 129 1.60 -12.38 -7.34
N ALA A 130 0.50 -13.15 -7.23
CA ALA A 130 0.51 -14.58 -6.98
C ALA A 130 0.84 -15.37 -8.25
N ASN A 131 1.77 -16.33 -8.16
CA ASN A 131 1.96 -17.35 -9.19
C ASN A 131 1.03 -18.53 -8.90
N LEU A 132 -0.09 -18.57 -9.62
CA LEU A 132 -1.14 -19.55 -9.46
C LEU A 132 -1.01 -20.66 -10.50
N THR A 133 -0.95 -21.90 -10.02
CA THR A 133 -0.90 -23.08 -10.88
C THR A 133 -1.96 -24.09 -10.44
N TRP A 134 -2.39 -24.92 -11.39
CA TRP A 134 -3.32 -26.01 -11.12
C TRP A 134 -2.55 -27.31 -11.12
N VAL A 135 -2.51 -27.97 -9.95
CA VAL A 135 -1.73 -29.19 -9.75
C VAL A 135 -2.69 -30.38 -9.70
N SER A 136 -2.47 -31.36 -10.57
CA SER A 136 -3.25 -32.60 -10.57
C SER A 136 -3.03 -33.36 -9.27
N ARG A 137 -4.12 -33.83 -8.67
CA ARG A 137 -4.13 -34.58 -7.42
C ARG A 137 -5.16 -35.71 -7.53
N ASP A 138 -4.76 -36.89 -7.12
CA ASP A 138 -5.60 -38.08 -6.99
C ASP A 138 -5.57 -38.58 -5.53
N LYS A 139 -6.32 -39.63 -5.24
CA LYS A 139 -6.38 -40.25 -3.90
C LYS A 139 -5.07 -40.87 -3.39
N TYR A 140 -4.06 -41.01 -4.24
CA TYR A 140 -2.77 -41.63 -3.90
C TYR A 140 -1.64 -40.60 -3.77
N SER A 141 -1.85 -39.41 -4.33
CA SER A 141 -0.95 -38.27 -4.22
C SER A 141 -1.16 -37.50 -2.90
N LEU A 142 -0.07 -36.92 -2.42
CA LEU A 142 -0.11 -36.01 -1.27
C LEU A 142 -0.69 -34.66 -1.69
N ASP A 143 -1.28 -33.94 -0.73
CA ASP A 143 -1.77 -32.60 -0.98
C ASP A 143 -0.58 -31.67 -1.31
N PRO A 144 -0.67 -30.88 -2.39
CA PRO A 144 0.44 -30.05 -2.82
C PRO A 144 0.69 -28.90 -1.84
N GLN A 145 1.97 -28.59 -1.61
CA GLN A 145 2.38 -27.38 -0.89
C GLN A 145 1.82 -26.15 -1.60
N GLY A 146 1.35 -25.16 -0.84
CA GLY A 146 0.76 -23.94 -1.36
C GLY A 146 -0.71 -24.09 -1.79
N ALA A 147 -1.35 -25.23 -1.50
CA ALA A 147 -2.77 -25.42 -1.80
C ALA A 147 -3.64 -24.33 -1.15
N VAL A 148 -4.44 -23.63 -1.96
CA VAL A 148 -5.25 -22.49 -1.52
C VAL A 148 -6.55 -22.99 -0.88
N THR A 149 -6.83 -22.52 0.34
CA THR A 149 -8.03 -22.93 1.09
C THR A 149 -9.25 -22.14 0.64
N GLY A 150 -10.39 -22.82 0.46
CA GLY A 150 -11.69 -22.19 0.20
C GLY A 150 -12.48 -21.83 1.47
N GLY A 151 -12.14 -22.48 2.60
CA GLY A 151 -12.88 -22.42 3.84
C GLY A 151 -11.99 -22.52 5.06
N ASP A 152 -12.53 -22.07 6.19
CA ASP A 152 -11.79 -21.89 7.44
C ASP A 152 -11.80 -23.18 8.30
N GLU A 153 -10.85 -23.29 9.23
CA GLU A 153 -10.84 -24.36 10.24
C GLU A 153 -12.12 -24.32 11.10
N PRO A 154 -12.73 -25.46 11.44
CA PRO A 154 -12.22 -26.85 11.31
C PRO A 154 -12.55 -27.54 9.97
N PHE A 155 -13.31 -26.88 9.09
CA PHE A 155 -13.82 -27.43 7.82
C PHE A 155 -12.95 -26.99 6.64
N ARG A 156 -11.63 -27.12 6.81
CA ARG A 156 -10.66 -26.77 5.78
C ARG A 156 -10.90 -27.60 4.52
N ASN A 157 -11.25 -26.90 3.45
CA ASN A 157 -11.32 -27.42 2.09
C ASN A 157 -10.38 -26.63 1.19
N PHE A 158 -9.96 -27.24 0.10
CA PHE A 158 -9.12 -26.61 -0.91
C PHE A 158 -9.95 -26.29 -2.15
N ILE A 159 -9.54 -25.24 -2.87
CA ILE A 159 -10.17 -24.88 -4.14
C ILE A 159 -9.74 -25.89 -5.19
N ALA A 160 -10.72 -26.48 -5.86
CA ALA A 160 -10.46 -27.54 -6.83
C ALA A 160 -11.28 -27.39 -8.10
N ARG A 161 -10.75 -27.97 -9.17
CA ARG A 161 -11.42 -28.08 -10.46
C ARG A 161 -11.18 -29.41 -11.14
N ARG A 162 -12.00 -29.73 -12.14
CA ARG A 162 -11.81 -30.91 -12.99
C ARG A 162 -12.20 -30.62 -14.43
N LYS A 163 -11.37 -31.04 -15.38
CA LYS A 163 -11.60 -30.83 -16.82
C LYS A 163 -12.81 -31.62 -17.31
N VAL A 164 -13.61 -30.98 -18.18
CA VAL A 164 -14.79 -31.61 -18.82
C VAL A 164 -14.46 -32.03 -20.25
N VAL A 165 -14.83 -33.26 -20.60
CA VAL A 165 -14.55 -33.84 -21.93
C VAL A 165 -15.38 -33.15 -23.05
N ASN A 166 -16.63 -32.79 -22.77
CA ASN A 166 -17.56 -32.21 -23.75
C ASN A 166 -17.86 -30.73 -23.49
N HIS A 167 -16.89 -29.86 -23.79
CA HIS A 167 -16.98 -28.41 -23.53
C HIS A 167 -17.30 -27.56 -24.78
N HIS A 168 -17.70 -28.15 -25.91
CA HIS A 168 -17.97 -27.41 -27.16
C HIS A 168 -19.45 -26.99 -27.34
N LYS A 169 -20.28 -27.17 -26.32
CA LYS A 169 -21.71 -26.81 -26.40
C LYS A 169 -21.93 -25.43 -25.78
N GLU A 170 -22.91 -24.71 -26.29
CA GLU A 170 -23.40 -23.48 -25.65
C GLU A 170 -23.79 -23.77 -24.18
N GLY A 171 -23.35 -22.89 -23.28
CA GLY A 171 -23.54 -23.02 -21.83
C GLY A 171 -22.60 -24.00 -21.12
N SER A 172 -21.78 -24.75 -21.85
CA SER A 172 -20.85 -25.72 -21.23
C SER A 172 -19.62 -25.06 -20.61
N LEU A 173 -19.12 -25.70 -19.55
CA LEU A 173 -17.94 -25.27 -18.80
C LEU A 173 -16.70 -26.05 -19.27
N THR A 174 -15.56 -25.38 -19.37
CA THR A 174 -14.28 -26.05 -19.65
C THR A 174 -13.83 -26.93 -18.49
N HIS A 175 -14.05 -26.45 -17.26
CA HIS A 175 -13.75 -27.14 -16.01
C HIS A 175 -14.92 -26.99 -15.04
N LEU A 176 -15.20 -28.04 -14.28
CA LEU A 176 -16.10 -27.97 -13.13
C LEU A 176 -15.31 -27.43 -11.95
N LEU A 177 -15.87 -26.47 -11.22
CA LEU A 177 -15.26 -25.87 -10.03
C LEU A 177 -16.00 -26.29 -8.77
N GLY A 178 -15.28 -26.30 -7.65
CA GLY A 178 -15.86 -26.56 -6.34
C GLY A 178 -14.81 -26.66 -5.24
N THR A 179 -14.96 -27.67 -4.41
CA THR A 179 -14.11 -27.90 -3.23
C THR A 179 -13.48 -29.28 -3.25
N PHE A 180 -12.34 -29.39 -2.59
CA PHE A 180 -11.67 -30.65 -2.30
C PHE A 180 -11.49 -30.78 -0.78
N ASP A 181 -11.99 -31.87 -0.20
CA ASP A 181 -11.86 -32.15 1.23
C ASP A 181 -10.88 -33.31 1.45
N PRO A 182 -9.68 -33.07 2.04
CA PRO A 182 -8.69 -34.12 2.27
C PRO A 182 -9.08 -35.10 3.38
N LYS A 183 -10.00 -34.72 4.28
CA LYS A 183 -10.40 -35.56 5.42
C LYS A 183 -11.41 -36.64 5.02
N ASP A 184 -12.11 -36.45 3.90
CA ASP A 184 -13.17 -37.34 3.45
C ASP A 184 -12.64 -38.37 2.43
N ASN A 185 -12.73 -39.67 2.75
CA ASN A 185 -12.39 -40.78 1.85
C ASN A 185 -11.02 -40.68 1.14
N LEU A 186 -9.96 -40.28 1.86
CA LEU A 186 -8.60 -40.02 1.31
C LEU A 186 -8.56 -38.86 0.29
N GLY A 187 -9.57 -38.01 0.33
CA GLY A 187 -9.72 -36.85 -0.52
C GLY A 187 -10.88 -37.00 -1.49
N ARG A 188 -11.91 -36.16 -1.33
CA ARG A 188 -13.08 -36.13 -2.21
C ARG A 188 -13.28 -34.76 -2.84
N TYR A 189 -13.47 -34.76 -4.16
CA TYR A 189 -13.83 -33.57 -4.92
C TYR A 189 -15.35 -33.42 -4.95
N THR A 190 -15.84 -32.24 -4.58
CA THR A 190 -17.26 -31.86 -4.67
C THR A 190 -17.39 -30.69 -5.64
N LEU A 191 -17.85 -30.98 -6.86
CA LEU A 191 -17.88 -30.02 -7.96
C LEU A 191 -19.31 -29.76 -8.44
N VAL A 192 -19.53 -28.60 -9.08
CA VAL A 192 -20.87 -28.20 -9.58
C VAL A 192 -20.89 -28.16 -11.11
N ASP A 193 -21.83 -28.91 -11.70
CA ASP A 193 -22.05 -28.94 -13.16
C ASP A 193 -22.77 -27.68 -13.68
N GLN A 194 -22.88 -27.54 -15.01
CA GLN A 194 -23.62 -26.44 -15.64
C GLN A 194 -25.10 -26.37 -15.23
N ASN A 195 -25.72 -27.50 -14.87
CA ASN A 195 -27.12 -27.61 -14.46
C ASN A 195 -27.33 -27.40 -12.95
N ASN A 196 -26.30 -26.96 -12.22
CA ASN A 196 -26.32 -26.81 -10.76
C ASN A 196 -26.54 -28.13 -10.00
N LYS A 197 -26.01 -29.23 -10.55
CA LYS A 197 -25.96 -30.53 -9.88
C LYS A 197 -24.58 -30.74 -9.26
N GLN A 198 -24.57 -31.23 -8.03
CA GLN A 198 -23.36 -31.68 -7.36
C GLN A 198 -22.88 -33.00 -7.97
N LEU A 199 -21.58 -33.06 -8.26
CA LEU A 199 -20.88 -34.26 -8.71
C LEU A 199 -19.68 -34.52 -7.80
N GLU A 200 -19.45 -35.80 -7.50
CA GLU A 200 -18.34 -36.25 -6.65
C GLU A 200 -17.32 -37.00 -7.49
N PHE A 201 -16.03 -36.72 -7.26
CA PHE A 201 -14.91 -37.36 -7.96
C PHE A 201 -13.76 -37.68 -6.99
N GLU A 202 -12.89 -38.59 -7.41
CA GLU A 202 -11.67 -38.99 -6.67
C GLU A 202 -10.40 -38.33 -7.23
N ASP A 203 -10.51 -37.68 -8.39
CA ASP A 203 -9.42 -37.06 -9.14
C ASP A 203 -9.78 -35.63 -9.59
N GLY A 204 -8.79 -34.76 -9.63
CA GLY A 204 -8.96 -33.39 -10.10
C GLY A 204 -7.66 -32.58 -10.04
N GLU A 205 -7.81 -31.27 -10.07
CA GLU A 205 -6.73 -30.30 -9.94
C GLU A 205 -7.02 -29.39 -8.75
N ILE A 206 -5.98 -29.05 -7.99
CA ILE A 206 -6.06 -28.14 -6.85
C ILE A 206 -5.35 -26.84 -7.22
N LEU A 207 -5.92 -25.70 -6.80
CA LEU A 207 -5.29 -24.40 -6.96
C LEU A 207 -4.11 -24.27 -5.97
N VAL A 208 -2.94 -23.98 -6.50
CA VAL A 208 -1.70 -23.86 -5.74
C VAL A 208 -1.09 -22.48 -5.98
N GLU A 209 -0.79 -21.78 -4.89
CA GLU A 209 0.05 -20.59 -4.89
C GLU A 209 1.51 -20.99 -4.69
N THR A 210 2.38 -20.58 -5.60
CA THR A 210 3.83 -20.76 -5.46
C THR A 210 4.44 -19.47 -4.93
N GLU A 211 5.08 -19.55 -3.77
CA GLU A 211 5.78 -18.41 -3.17
C GLU A 211 7.15 -18.16 -3.82
N PRO A 212 7.54 -16.90 -4.04
CA PRO A 212 8.88 -16.56 -4.53
C PRO A 212 9.96 -16.78 -3.45
N VAL A 213 11.19 -17.03 -3.89
CA VAL A 213 12.36 -17.20 -3.02
C VAL A 213 13.22 -15.94 -2.91
N ALA A 214 13.15 -15.05 -3.89
CA ALA A 214 13.89 -13.79 -3.92
C ALA A 214 13.22 -12.79 -4.86
N TYR A 215 13.53 -11.51 -4.65
CA TYR A 215 13.10 -10.42 -5.52
C TYR A 215 14.30 -9.71 -6.15
N GLU A 216 14.09 -9.21 -7.35
CA GLU A 216 15.05 -8.40 -8.07
C GLU A 216 14.35 -7.13 -8.59
N LEU A 217 14.84 -5.96 -8.18
CA LEU A 217 14.27 -4.67 -8.55
C LEU A 217 15.05 -4.09 -9.74
N VAL A 218 14.36 -3.88 -10.87
CA VAL A 218 14.95 -3.37 -12.12
C VAL A 218 14.19 -2.15 -12.63
N ARG A 219 14.84 -1.38 -13.51
CA ARG A 219 14.24 -0.21 -14.20
C ARG A 219 13.63 0.83 -13.23
N ILE A 220 14.35 1.13 -12.15
CA ILE A 220 13.89 2.03 -11.07
C ILE A 220 13.87 3.49 -11.55
N LYS A 221 12.69 4.09 -11.57
CA LYS A 221 12.46 5.50 -11.90
C LYS A 221 12.03 6.25 -10.64
N LEU A 222 12.93 7.06 -10.10
CA LEU A 222 12.66 7.91 -8.93
C LEU A 222 12.00 9.22 -9.37
N ASP A 223 10.89 9.59 -8.73
CA ASP A 223 10.20 10.85 -8.95
C ASP A 223 10.65 11.90 -7.93
N TYR A 224 11.73 12.61 -8.27
CA TYR A 224 12.29 13.65 -7.42
C TYR A 224 11.38 14.88 -7.27
N ASN A 225 10.40 15.08 -8.16
CA ASN A 225 9.49 16.23 -8.06
C ASN A 225 8.47 16.07 -6.92
N ARG A 226 8.17 14.83 -6.54
CA ARG A 226 7.25 14.49 -5.44
C ARG A 226 7.98 14.13 -4.14
N LYS A 227 9.28 14.40 -4.09
CA LYS A 227 10.13 14.09 -2.94
C LYS A 227 9.67 14.86 -1.70
N ARG A 228 9.50 14.15 -0.59
CA ARG A 228 9.27 14.73 0.73
C ARG A 228 10.57 14.71 1.52
N VAL A 229 10.86 15.80 2.22
CA VAL A 229 12.11 15.97 2.97
C VAL A 229 11.75 16.38 4.39
N ASN A 230 12.19 15.58 5.36
CA ASN A 230 12.14 15.94 6.77
C ASN A 230 13.57 15.93 7.31
N GLN A 231 14.14 17.11 7.57
CA GLN A 231 15.55 17.24 7.94
C GLN A 231 15.74 18.13 9.15
N GLN A 232 16.74 17.80 9.96
CA GLN A 232 17.16 18.54 11.13
C GLN A 232 18.63 18.94 10.97
N PRO A 233 18.97 20.22 11.19
CA PRO A 233 20.36 20.66 11.18
C PRO A 233 21.10 20.07 12.38
N LEU A 234 22.25 19.45 12.12
CA LEU A 234 23.11 18.83 13.12
C LEU A 234 24.52 19.41 13.02
N VAL A 235 25.10 19.73 14.18
CA VAL A 235 26.52 20.10 14.29
C VAL A 235 27.33 18.81 14.36
N LEU A 236 28.21 18.61 13.38
CA LEU A 236 29.00 17.38 13.23
C LEU A 236 30.32 17.45 14.00
N GLY A 237 30.86 18.64 14.19
CA GLY A 237 32.11 18.85 14.92
C GLY A 237 32.61 20.27 14.85
N HIS A 238 33.68 20.53 15.61
CA HIS A 238 34.40 21.80 15.64
C HIS A 238 35.88 21.52 15.39
N GLU A 239 36.53 22.39 14.62
CA GLU A 239 37.96 22.31 14.34
C GLU A 239 38.55 23.72 14.27
N ILE A 240 39.86 23.83 14.50
CA ILE A 240 40.56 25.10 14.46
C ILE A 240 41.61 25.01 13.36
N LEU A 241 41.45 25.83 12.33
CA LEU A 241 42.50 26.04 11.33
C LEU A 241 43.45 27.09 11.86
N LYS A 242 44.75 26.78 11.92
CA LYS A 242 45.79 27.67 12.43
C LYS A 242 46.95 27.77 11.45
N ASN A 243 47.41 28.99 11.21
CA ASN A 243 48.64 29.26 10.47
C ASN A 243 49.74 29.65 11.46
N GLU A 244 50.57 28.67 11.81
CA GLU A 244 51.76 28.84 12.68
C GLU A 244 53.04 29.15 11.88
N TYR A 245 52.95 29.39 10.57
CA TYR A 245 54.12 29.75 9.77
C TYR A 245 54.64 31.14 10.15
N ASP A 246 55.95 31.29 9.99
CA ASP A 246 56.67 32.54 10.22
C ASP A 246 56.19 33.64 9.25
N GLU A 247 56.30 34.92 9.66
CA GLU A 247 55.80 36.08 8.90
C GLU A 247 56.40 36.18 7.49
N SER A 248 57.53 35.50 7.25
CA SER A 248 58.23 35.41 5.97
C SER A 248 57.47 34.64 4.88
N VAL A 249 56.50 33.78 5.23
CA VAL A 249 55.78 32.90 4.28
C VAL A 249 54.50 33.53 3.73
N GLY A 250 54.01 34.62 4.33
CA GLY A 250 52.78 35.30 3.90
C GLY A 250 51.52 34.45 4.09
N VAL A 251 50.49 34.68 3.27
CA VAL A 251 49.21 33.94 3.35
C VAL A 251 49.42 32.48 2.95
N ALA A 252 49.17 31.56 3.87
CA ALA A 252 49.30 30.13 3.65
C ALA A 252 47.93 29.44 3.54
N ARG A 253 47.87 28.37 2.74
CA ARG A 253 46.73 27.47 2.70
C ARG A 253 46.83 26.49 3.87
N VAL A 254 45.79 26.45 4.70
CA VAL A 254 45.68 25.54 5.85
C VAL A 254 44.52 24.59 5.57
N ASP A 255 44.83 23.30 5.56
CA ASP A 255 43.88 22.24 5.26
C ASP A 255 43.70 21.37 6.51
N ALA A 256 42.46 20.97 6.79
CA ALA A 256 42.12 20.04 7.86
C ALA A 256 41.06 19.03 7.40
N VAL A 257 40.96 17.90 8.09
CA VAL A 257 40.04 16.81 7.73
C VAL A 257 39.22 16.42 8.93
N MET A 258 37.91 16.65 8.84
CA MET A 258 36.98 16.34 9.92
C MET A 258 36.21 15.05 9.62
N PRO A 259 36.46 13.95 10.36
CA PRO A 259 35.63 12.76 10.28
C PRO A 259 34.29 12.97 11.01
N TYR A 260 33.21 12.50 10.42
CA TYR A 260 31.90 12.43 11.05
C TYR A 260 31.24 11.08 10.78
N LYS A 261 30.50 10.60 11.77
CA LYS A 261 29.77 9.32 11.73
C LYS A 261 28.27 9.57 11.66
N PHE A 262 27.56 8.76 10.88
CA PHE A 262 26.11 8.79 10.83
C PHE A 262 25.54 7.42 10.49
N ASN A 263 24.31 7.18 10.94
CA ASN A 263 23.58 5.98 10.57
C ASN A 263 22.86 6.21 9.24
N TYR A 264 23.29 5.46 8.22
CA TYR A 264 22.63 5.40 6.94
C TYR A 264 21.53 4.34 7.01
N THR A 265 20.29 4.69 6.66
CA THR A 265 19.22 3.68 6.51
C THR A 265 18.55 3.76 5.16
N LEU A 266 18.31 2.62 4.54
CA LEU A 266 17.67 2.51 3.22
C LEU A 266 16.47 1.56 3.30
N TYR A 267 15.32 2.04 2.85
CA TYR A 267 14.08 1.28 2.81
C TYR A 267 13.40 1.44 1.45
N TRP A 268 13.04 0.33 0.82
CA TRP A 268 12.46 0.30 -0.52
C TRP A 268 10.94 0.22 -0.54
N GLY A 269 10.27 0.32 0.61
CA GLY A 269 8.83 0.09 0.68
C GLY A 269 8.50 -1.39 0.93
N HIS A 270 7.21 -1.65 1.02
CA HIS A 270 6.65 -2.97 1.34
C HIS A 270 6.03 -3.63 0.10
N GLY A 271 5.48 -2.83 -0.82
CA GLY A 271 4.68 -3.29 -1.95
C GLY A 271 3.40 -4.01 -1.52
N HIS A 272 2.32 -3.87 -2.29
CA HIS A 272 1.16 -4.74 -2.11
C HIS A 272 1.46 -6.10 -2.76
N GLY A 273 0.95 -7.19 -2.18
CA GLY A 273 1.10 -8.51 -2.78
C GLY A 273 2.51 -9.10 -2.71
N MET A 274 3.33 -8.76 -1.70
CA MET A 274 4.73 -9.22 -1.63
C MET A 274 5.10 -9.75 -0.25
N LEU A 275 5.93 -10.79 -0.25
CA LEU A 275 6.45 -11.38 0.99
C LEU A 275 7.59 -10.51 1.54
N THR A 276 7.48 -10.09 2.79
CA THR A 276 8.55 -9.35 3.48
C THR A 276 9.70 -10.24 3.89
N GLY A 277 10.90 -9.67 3.92
CA GLY A 277 12.10 -10.34 4.45
C GLY A 277 12.82 -11.24 3.46
N LEU A 278 12.29 -11.42 2.25
CA LEU A 278 12.97 -12.14 1.19
C LEU A 278 14.22 -11.37 0.70
N PRO A 279 15.27 -12.08 0.25
CA PRO A 279 16.44 -11.45 -0.36
C PRO A 279 16.04 -10.57 -1.55
N LEU A 280 16.58 -9.35 -1.57
CA LEU A 280 16.35 -8.35 -2.60
C LEU A 280 17.67 -8.04 -3.31
N VAL A 281 17.65 -8.00 -4.65
CA VAL A 281 18.76 -7.46 -5.44
C VAL A 281 18.26 -6.25 -6.21
N VAL A 282 18.79 -5.07 -5.89
CA VAL A 282 18.41 -3.82 -6.55
C VAL A 282 19.42 -3.53 -7.65
N ARG A 283 19.00 -3.60 -8.91
CA ARG A 283 19.83 -3.23 -10.07
C ARG A 283 19.58 -1.78 -10.45
N SER A 284 20.58 -0.95 -10.22
CA SER A 284 20.58 0.42 -10.70
C SER A 284 20.80 0.47 -12.22
N HIS A 285 20.35 1.55 -12.85
CA HIS A 285 20.63 1.85 -14.26
C HIS A 285 22.13 1.94 -14.57
N ASN A 286 22.94 2.26 -13.56
CA ASN A 286 24.39 2.39 -13.67
C ASN A 286 25.12 1.04 -13.65
N GLY A 287 24.40 -0.09 -13.63
CA GLY A 287 24.96 -1.44 -13.56
C GLY A 287 25.42 -1.86 -12.16
N THR A 288 25.30 -0.98 -11.16
CA THR A 288 25.56 -1.33 -9.76
C THR A 288 24.39 -2.14 -9.18
N SER A 289 24.72 -3.22 -8.48
CA SER A 289 23.75 -4.04 -7.75
C SER A 289 23.97 -3.90 -6.25
N THR A 290 22.92 -3.53 -5.52
CA THR A 290 22.93 -3.54 -4.05
C THR A 290 22.06 -4.68 -3.56
N ASN A 291 22.60 -5.49 -2.66
CA ASN A 291 21.85 -6.57 -2.03
C ASN A 291 21.11 -6.01 -0.82
N GLY A 292 19.91 -6.53 -0.58
CA GLY A 292 18.98 -6.05 0.41
C GLY A 292 18.07 -7.13 0.99
N LYS A 293 17.15 -6.73 1.87
CA LYS A 293 15.93 -7.50 2.17
C LYS A 293 14.69 -6.68 1.79
N TRP A 294 13.71 -7.32 1.17
CA TRP A 294 12.47 -6.66 0.78
C TRP A 294 11.62 -6.31 2.00
N GLY A 295 10.98 -5.13 2.02
CA GLY A 295 10.10 -4.73 3.11
C GLY A 295 10.77 -4.51 4.46
N LEU A 296 12.11 -4.51 4.53
CA LEU A 296 12.86 -4.27 5.76
C LEU A 296 13.88 -3.15 5.54
N PRO A 297 14.02 -2.19 6.48
CA PRO A 297 15.02 -1.15 6.39
C PRO A 297 16.41 -1.74 6.65
N GLU A 298 17.38 -1.34 5.84
CA GLU A 298 18.78 -1.70 6.04
C GLU A 298 19.53 -0.53 6.66
N SER A 299 20.14 -0.77 7.82
CA SER A 299 20.92 0.24 8.54
C SER A 299 22.42 -0.08 8.50
N MET A 300 23.24 0.90 8.19
CA MET A 300 24.70 0.81 8.21
C MET A 300 25.29 2.07 8.85
N GLU A 301 26.22 1.90 9.80
CA GLU A 301 27.00 3.03 10.31
C GLU A 301 28.05 3.43 9.26
N LYS A 302 27.98 4.68 8.82
CA LYS A 302 28.88 5.22 7.80
C LYS A 302 29.80 6.26 8.42
N LEU A 303 31.10 6.05 8.25
CA LEU A 303 32.13 7.04 8.56
C LEU A 303 32.45 7.80 7.26
N SER A 304 32.35 9.13 7.32
CA SER A 304 32.72 10.01 6.21
C SER A 304 33.65 11.11 6.70
N THR A 305 34.44 11.67 5.80
CA THR A 305 35.43 12.70 6.11
C THR A 305 35.15 13.91 5.23
N TYR A 306 35.10 15.09 5.83
CA TYR A 306 34.99 16.35 5.11
C TYR A 306 36.33 17.09 5.15
N GLN A 307 36.84 17.50 3.98
CA GLN A 307 38.06 18.29 3.88
C GLN A 307 37.72 19.77 3.94
N ILE A 308 38.35 20.49 4.86
CA ILE A 308 38.15 21.92 5.08
C ILE A 308 39.45 22.61 4.67
N GLU A 309 39.34 23.58 3.78
CA GLU A 309 40.47 24.40 3.33
C GLU A 309 40.22 25.86 3.68
N GLY A 310 41.25 26.56 4.15
CA GLY A 310 41.19 27.99 4.47
C GLY A 310 42.50 28.70 4.15
N PHE A 311 42.41 29.96 3.74
CA PHE A 311 43.58 30.82 3.53
C PHE A 311 43.73 31.76 4.72
N LEU A 312 44.85 31.63 5.44
CA LEU A 312 45.09 32.37 6.68
C LEU A 312 46.42 33.13 6.59
N ALA A 313 46.42 34.35 7.12
CA ALA A 313 47.64 35.13 7.33
C ALA A 313 48.50 34.49 8.43
N PRO A 314 49.83 34.73 8.45
CA PRO A 314 50.70 34.14 9.47
C PRO A 314 50.28 34.62 10.86
N GLY A 315 50.33 33.72 11.85
CA GLY A 315 49.93 34.04 13.23
C GLY A 315 48.42 34.21 13.43
N THR A 316 47.58 33.71 12.52
CA THR A 316 46.11 33.74 12.63
C THR A 316 45.48 32.35 12.68
N ALA A 317 44.30 32.26 13.29
CA ALA A 317 43.48 31.07 13.36
C ALA A 317 42.00 31.37 13.15
N VAL A 318 41.24 30.38 12.72
CA VAL A 318 39.78 30.46 12.57
C VAL A 318 39.12 29.22 13.13
N ASN A 319 38.04 29.42 13.89
CA ASN A 319 37.21 28.32 14.36
C ASN A 319 36.25 27.92 13.24
N VAL A 320 36.21 26.64 12.93
CA VAL A 320 35.33 26.07 11.91
C VAL A 320 34.36 25.12 12.57
N THR A 321 33.07 25.32 12.31
CA THR A 321 32.01 24.43 12.78
C THR A 321 31.44 23.70 11.58
N LEU A 322 31.49 22.38 11.59
CA LEU A 322 30.90 21.58 10.52
C LEU A 322 29.43 21.35 10.81
N ARG A 323 28.55 21.78 9.90
CA ARG A 323 27.11 21.54 10.00
C ARG A 323 26.65 20.67 8.85
N GLY A 324 25.67 19.82 9.11
CA GLY A 324 25.00 19.02 8.08
C GLY A 324 23.53 18.87 8.39
N ASN A 325 22.75 18.48 7.39
CA ASN A 325 21.34 18.17 7.53
C ASN A 325 21.19 16.65 7.63
N TYR A 326 20.79 16.16 8.81
CA TYR A 326 20.42 14.77 9.00
C TYR A 326 18.91 14.64 8.88
N GLY A 327 18.44 13.74 8.02
CA GLY A 327 17.01 13.67 7.76
C GLY A 327 16.57 12.46 6.97
N GLU A 328 15.25 12.34 6.84
CA GLU A 328 14.59 11.34 6.03
C GLU A 328 14.15 11.97 4.70
N TRP A 329 14.51 11.28 3.62
CA TRP A 329 14.08 11.59 2.27
C TRP A 329 13.18 10.48 1.77
N ASP A 330 11.90 10.82 1.58
CA ASP A 330 10.90 9.93 1.02
C ASP A 330 10.70 10.29 -0.47
N THR A 331 11.11 9.39 -1.35
CA THR A 331 11.06 9.57 -2.81
C THR A 331 10.18 8.49 -3.44
N PRO A 332 9.00 8.85 -3.97
CA PRO A 332 8.18 7.91 -4.74
C PRO A 332 8.94 7.39 -5.95
N TYR A 333 8.75 6.11 -6.28
CA TYR A 333 9.37 5.49 -7.43
C TYR A 333 8.42 4.53 -8.16
N THR A 334 8.75 4.27 -9.42
CA THR A 334 8.15 3.21 -10.22
C THR A 334 9.25 2.28 -10.68
N ALA A 335 9.09 0.98 -10.48
CA ALA A 335 10.09 -0.02 -10.86
C ALA A 335 9.42 -1.30 -11.34
N THR A 336 10.20 -2.16 -11.99
CA THR A 336 9.79 -3.53 -12.32
C THR A 336 10.39 -4.47 -11.28
N VAL A 337 9.54 -5.21 -10.57
CA VAL A 337 9.96 -6.29 -9.68
C VAL A 337 9.97 -7.58 -10.47
N VAL A 338 11.06 -8.33 -10.36
CA VAL A 338 11.21 -9.68 -10.86
C VAL A 338 11.17 -10.63 -9.66
N SER A 339 10.09 -11.39 -9.54
CA SER A 339 9.94 -12.46 -8.56
C SER A 339 10.64 -13.71 -9.07
N ILE A 340 11.55 -14.27 -8.30
CA ILE A 340 12.30 -15.49 -8.63
C ILE A 340 11.74 -16.65 -7.81
N TYR A 341 11.40 -17.75 -8.47
CA TYR A 341 10.85 -18.96 -7.83
C TYR A 341 11.90 -20.08 -7.72
N GLN A 342 11.60 -21.13 -6.95
CA GLN A 342 12.55 -22.22 -6.61
C GLN A 342 13.18 -22.91 -7.84
N TYR A 343 12.43 -23.01 -8.95
CA TYR A 343 12.89 -23.65 -10.19
C TYR A 343 13.51 -22.67 -11.19
N GLY A 344 13.78 -21.43 -10.78
CA GLY A 344 14.37 -20.40 -11.64
C GLY A 344 13.36 -19.68 -12.54
N ASP A 345 12.07 -20.03 -12.46
CA ASP A 345 11.00 -19.27 -13.09
C ASP A 345 11.02 -17.83 -12.59
N LYS A 346 10.72 -16.90 -13.49
CA LYS A 346 10.71 -15.47 -13.21
C LYS A 346 9.40 -14.86 -13.65
N MET A 347 8.86 -14.00 -12.80
CA MET A 347 7.67 -13.21 -13.10
C MET A 347 7.99 -11.74 -12.91
N GLU A 348 7.74 -10.94 -13.93
CA GLU A 348 7.99 -9.50 -13.90
C GLU A 348 6.68 -8.74 -13.73
N ARG A 349 6.66 -7.75 -12.84
CA ARG A 349 5.52 -6.83 -12.69
C ARG A 349 5.96 -5.41 -12.37
N LEU A 350 5.12 -4.45 -12.74
CA LEU A 350 5.36 -3.04 -12.43
C LEU A 350 4.83 -2.74 -11.03
N ILE A 351 5.65 -2.10 -10.20
CA ILE A 351 5.25 -1.62 -8.87
C ILE A 351 5.41 -0.11 -8.78
N LYS A 352 4.62 0.50 -7.89
CA LYS A 352 4.74 1.89 -7.48
C LYS A 352 4.83 1.91 -5.96
N ASP A 353 5.93 2.40 -5.43
CA ASP A 353 6.14 2.51 -4.00
C ASP A 353 7.01 3.74 -3.68
N SER A 354 7.50 3.83 -2.45
CA SER A 354 8.26 4.93 -1.89
C SER A 354 9.58 4.43 -1.31
N GLN A 355 10.67 5.06 -1.73
CA GLN A 355 11.99 4.80 -1.18
C GLN A 355 12.24 5.81 -0.05
N ARG A 356 12.50 5.30 1.16
CA ARG A 356 12.88 6.12 2.31
C ARG A 356 14.37 5.95 2.57
N GLU A 357 15.09 7.06 2.51
CA GLU A 357 16.52 7.12 2.77
C GLU A 357 16.78 8.05 3.96
N HIS A 358 17.48 7.56 4.99
CA HIS A 358 17.99 8.36 6.09
C HIS A 358 19.50 8.53 5.90
N THR A 359 19.96 9.77 5.75
CA THR A 359 21.37 10.05 5.44
C THR A 359 21.80 11.45 5.92
N MET A 360 23.08 11.76 5.81
CA MET A 360 23.61 13.11 6.04
C MET A 360 23.78 13.81 4.69
N ARG A 361 23.17 14.98 4.51
CA ARG A 361 23.33 15.83 3.31
C ARG A 361 23.70 17.25 3.69
N ASP A 362 24.10 18.03 2.69
CA ASP A 362 24.42 19.47 2.83
C ASP A 362 25.44 19.74 3.94
N VAL A 363 26.51 18.95 3.96
CA VAL A 363 27.62 19.14 4.90
C VAL A 363 28.42 20.36 4.46
N ILE A 364 28.37 21.42 5.27
CA ILE A 364 28.97 22.73 4.99
C ILE A 364 29.78 23.18 6.22
N PRO A 365 31.02 23.65 6.03
CA PRO A 365 31.79 24.28 7.09
C PRO A 365 31.34 25.74 7.26
N GLU A 366 30.99 26.11 8.48
CA GLU A 366 30.76 27.50 8.87
C GLU A 366 32.03 28.05 9.53
N PHE A 367 32.64 29.04 8.89
CA PHE A 367 33.84 29.72 9.39
C PHE A 367 33.45 30.84 10.35
N GLY A 368 34.02 30.81 11.55
CA GLY A 368 33.93 31.90 12.52
C GLY A 368 34.82 33.09 12.16
N PRO A 369 34.87 34.11 13.03
CA PRO A 369 35.79 35.23 12.87
C PRO A 369 37.24 34.76 13.03
N ILE A 370 38.12 35.30 12.17
CA ILE A 370 39.56 35.06 12.25
C ILE A 370 40.12 35.82 13.46
N TYR A 371 40.96 35.17 14.25
CA TYR A 371 41.64 35.76 15.40
C TYR A 371 43.15 35.54 15.33
N PHE A 372 43.91 36.44 15.96
CA PHE A 372 45.36 36.27 16.06
C PHE A 372 45.71 35.26 17.16
N LEU A 373 46.64 34.35 16.85
CA LEU A 373 47.12 33.31 17.77
C LEU A 373 47.82 33.89 19.02
N HIS A 374 48.44 35.07 18.91
CA HIS A 374 49.25 35.64 20.00
C HIS A 374 48.44 36.37 21.07
N ASN A 375 47.24 36.86 20.75
CA ASN A 375 46.44 37.66 21.68
C ASN A 375 44.94 37.33 21.67
N ASN A 376 44.50 36.34 20.89
CA ASN A 376 43.10 35.96 20.69
C ASN A 376 42.16 37.12 20.31
N SER A 377 42.71 38.23 19.81
CA SER A 377 41.92 39.35 19.31
C SER A 377 41.46 39.07 17.88
N PHE A 378 40.27 39.55 17.53
CA PHE A 378 39.74 39.41 16.19
C PHE A 378 40.55 40.25 15.21
N VAL A 379 40.87 39.65 14.06
CA VAL A 379 41.51 40.39 12.96
C VAL A 379 40.51 41.44 12.48
N PRO A 380 40.89 42.74 12.43
CA PRO A 380 40.01 43.76 11.89
C PRO A 380 39.75 43.47 10.41
N THR A 381 38.54 43.02 10.10
CA THR A 381 38.10 42.81 8.73
C THR A 381 37.90 44.17 8.06
N THR A 382 38.84 44.58 7.23
CA THR A 382 38.63 45.68 6.28
C THR A 382 37.49 45.29 5.36
N THR A 383 36.32 45.89 5.57
CA THR A 383 35.15 45.68 4.71
C THR A 383 35.43 46.36 3.37
N THR A 384 35.85 45.60 2.35
CA THR A 384 35.91 46.12 0.99
C THR A 384 34.49 46.23 0.46
N THR A 385 33.95 47.45 0.46
CA THR A 385 32.61 47.75 -0.07
C THR A 385 32.63 47.62 -1.60
N THR A 386 32.32 46.44 -2.14
CA THR A 386 31.88 46.32 -3.54
C THR A 386 30.40 46.66 -3.60
N THR A 387 30.11 47.89 -4.00
CA THR A 387 28.76 48.39 -4.29
C THR A 387 28.12 47.51 -5.36
N THR A 388 27.18 46.65 -4.97
CA THR A 388 26.26 46.02 -5.90
C THR A 388 24.85 46.37 -5.47
N THR A 389 24.09 46.94 -6.41
CA THR A 389 22.80 47.59 -6.22
C THR A 389 21.73 46.67 -5.66
N THR A 390 21.15 47.15 -4.55
CA THR A 390 19.85 46.93 -3.92
C THR A 390 18.83 45.99 -4.59
N THR A 391 18.34 45.01 -3.83
CA THR A 391 16.90 44.73 -3.72
C THR A 391 16.59 44.12 -2.35
N THR A 392 15.69 44.78 -1.63
CA THR A 392 15.34 44.58 -0.22
C THR A 392 14.40 43.40 -0.02
N ARG A 393 14.66 42.52 0.97
CA ARG A 393 13.57 41.88 1.73
C ARG A 393 14.01 41.44 3.14
N THR A 394 13.14 41.77 4.08
CA THR A 394 13.25 41.79 5.54
C THR A 394 13.20 40.40 6.19
N THR A 395 14.04 40.14 7.20
CA THR A 395 13.79 39.06 8.18
C THR A 395 14.30 39.42 9.58
N VAL A 396 13.53 38.98 10.57
CA VAL A 396 13.44 39.43 11.96
C VAL A 396 14.43 38.68 12.85
N THR A 397 15.06 39.41 13.78
CA THR A 397 16.07 38.89 14.72
C THR A 397 15.41 38.37 16.01
N PHE A 398 15.78 37.16 16.46
CA PHE A 398 15.62 36.71 17.85
C PHE A 398 17.00 36.56 18.50
N LYS A 399 17.15 37.11 19.71
CA LYS A 399 18.30 36.95 20.59
C LYS A 399 18.11 35.71 21.46
N THR A 400 19.11 34.82 21.51
CA THR A 400 19.26 33.89 22.63
C THR A 400 20.73 33.70 23.00
N THR A 401 20.95 33.77 24.32
CA THR A 401 22.18 33.64 25.11
C THR A 401 22.73 32.22 25.11
N THR A 402 24.06 32.10 24.99
CA THR A 402 24.84 30.86 25.15
C THR A 402 25.21 30.63 26.62
N THR A 403 25.07 29.39 27.10
CA THR A 403 25.72 28.88 28.33
C THR A 403 26.35 27.54 27.97
N THR A 404 27.63 27.43 28.30
CA THR A 404 28.54 26.32 28.05
C THR A 404 28.38 25.27 29.14
N GLU A 405 28.02 24.03 28.83
CA GLU A 405 28.38 22.87 29.66
C GLU A 405 28.58 21.60 28.82
N GLU A 406 29.35 20.71 29.43
CA GLU A 406 30.15 19.59 28.94
C GLU A 406 29.31 18.36 28.52
N VAL A 407 29.85 17.59 27.57
CA VAL A 407 29.15 16.49 26.88
C VAL A 407 29.11 15.23 27.76
N ILE A 408 27.92 14.83 28.21
CA ILE A 408 27.63 13.49 28.75
C ILE A 408 27.10 12.61 27.60
N PRO A 409 27.52 11.34 27.46
CA PRO A 409 27.05 10.45 26.40
C PRO A 409 25.56 10.11 26.58
N ILE A 410 24.76 10.35 25.54
CA ILE A 410 23.30 10.09 25.52
C ILE A 410 23.03 8.73 24.86
N THR A 411 22.48 7.81 25.64
CA THR A 411 21.78 6.58 25.23
C THR A 411 20.52 6.94 24.42
N PRO A 412 20.15 6.18 23.36
CA PRO A 412 18.99 6.49 22.52
C PRO A 412 17.67 6.48 23.30
N PRO A 413 16.72 7.39 23.02
CA PRO A 413 15.46 7.47 23.77
C PRO A 413 14.50 6.34 23.40
N GLU A 414 13.82 5.79 24.42
CA GLU A 414 12.64 4.93 24.26
C GLU A 414 11.47 5.75 23.69
N VAL A 415 10.83 5.18 22.67
CA VAL A 415 9.65 5.74 22.01
C VAL A 415 8.44 5.53 22.91
N TYR A 416 7.91 6.61 23.47
CA TYR A 416 6.56 6.62 24.04
C TYR A 416 5.57 7.08 22.97
N ASP A 417 4.65 6.19 22.60
CA ASP A 417 3.45 6.55 21.85
C ASP A 417 2.56 7.43 22.75
N GLN A 418 2.37 8.70 22.36
CA GLN A 418 1.33 9.54 22.98
C GLN A 418 0.09 9.58 22.10
N GLU A 419 -0.98 9.01 22.64
CA GLU A 419 -2.36 9.10 22.18
C GLU A 419 -2.80 10.56 21.97
N MET A 420 -3.41 10.82 20.81
CA MET A 420 -4.10 12.08 20.54
C MET A 420 -5.28 12.26 21.49
N ASN A 421 -5.15 13.21 22.42
CA ASN A 421 -6.27 13.68 23.21
C ASN A 421 -7.12 14.70 22.44
N LYS A 422 -8.44 14.48 22.54
CA LYS A 422 -9.55 15.30 22.05
C LYS A 422 -9.35 16.81 22.25
N VAL A 423 -9.52 17.55 21.17
CA VAL A 423 -9.85 18.98 21.23
C VAL A 423 -11.30 19.11 21.74
N VAL A 424 -11.44 19.78 22.88
CA VAL A 424 -12.71 20.23 23.45
C VAL A 424 -13.15 21.47 22.68
N ASN A 425 -14.30 21.40 22.01
CA ASN A 425 -15.01 22.56 21.49
C ASN A 425 -15.63 23.32 22.68
N VAL A 426 -15.35 24.62 22.75
CA VAL A 426 -16.10 25.57 23.56
C VAL A 426 -17.02 26.32 22.60
N ASP A 427 -18.33 26.24 22.89
CA ASP A 427 -19.39 27.01 22.26
C ASP A 427 -19.15 28.52 22.46
N ASP A 428 -19.35 29.32 21.42
CA ASP A 428 -19.91 30.65 21.62
C ASP A 428 -20.84 31.02 20.46
N ASN A 429 -22.07 31.40 20.82
CA ASN A 429 -23.13 31.84 19.93
C ASN A 429 -22.98 33.33 19.66
N SER A 430 -22.98 33.77 18.40
CA SER A 430 -23.51 35.08 18.05
C SER A 430 -24.05 35.12 16.61
N LEU A 431 -25.25 35.67 16.52
CA LEU A 431 -26.16 35.81 15.38
C LEU A 431 -25.72 36.85 14.33
N ASP A 432 -26.26 36.64 13.12
CA ASP A 432 -26.64 37.59 12.06
C ASP A 432 -25.59 38.53 11.43
N MET A 433 -25.42 38.43 10.09
CA MET A 433 -25.99 39.42 9.14
C MET A 433 -25.64 39.07 7.68
N GLU A 434 -26.64 39.10 6.80
CA GLU A 434 -26.52 39.08 5.34
C GLU A 434 -25.67 40.25 4.80
N ASN A 435 -24.92 40.01 3.71
CA ASN A 435 -25.06 40.82 2.49
C ASN A 435 -24.23 40.27 1.30
N ASN A 436 -24.93 40.24 0.16
CA ASN A 436 -24.42 40.08 -1.20
C ASN A 436 -23.28 41.04 -1.55
N ILE A 437 -22.37 40.64 -2.44
CA ILE A 437 -21.93 41.42 -3.61
C ILE A 437 -21.41 40.46 -4.69
N MET A 438 -21.94 40.67 -5.90
CA MET A 438 -21.67 39.99 -7.15
C MET A 438 -20.42 40.55 -7.83
N ILE A 439 -19.58 39.71 -8.43
CA ILE A 439 -18.77 40.08 -9.61
C ILE A 439 -18.74 38.89 -10.59
N ALA A 440 -19.44 39.07 -11.71
CA ALA A 440 -19.26 38.34 -12.94
C ALA A 440 -18.66 39.32 -13.97
N ASP A 441 -17.63 38.88 -14.71
CA ASP A 441 -17.11 39.54 -15.92
C ASP A 441 -16.53 38.40 -16.79
N GLN A 442 -17.31 37.86 -17.74
CA GLN A 442 -17.46 38.29 -19.13
C GLN A 442 -16.14 38.55 -19.89
N GLY A 443 -15.84 37.61 -20.80
CA GLY A 443 -14.82 37.76 -21.84
C GLY A 443 -15.05 36.68 -22.90
N GLY A 444 -15.99 36.93 -23.81
CA GLY A 444 -16.31 36.03 -24.91
C GLY A 444 -15.49 36.30 -26.17
N ALA A 445 -15.38 35.29 -27.04
CA ALA A 445 -15.32 35.44 -28.49
C ALA A 445 -15.80 34.14 -29.17
N GLN A 446 -16.75 34.32 -30.07
CA GLN A 446 -17.45 33.31 -30.88
C GLN A 446 -16.60 32.90 -32.10
N SER A 447 -16.83 31.69 -32.63
CA SER A 447 -16.99 31.52 -34.08
C SER A 447 -17.85 30.30 -34.44
N LEU A 448 -18.88 30.60 -35.23
CA LEU A 448 -19.85 29.80 -36.01
C LEU A 448 -19.20 28.60 -36.75
N LYS A 449 -19.86 27.50 -37.19
CA LYS A 449 -21.12 27.39 -37.99
C LYS A 449 -21.46 25.89 -38.31
N ASN A 450 -22.68 25.67 -38.84
CA ASN A 450 -23.32 24.45 -39.42
C ASN A 450 -24.07 23.56 -38.40
N LYS A 451 -25.42 23.54 -38.30
CA LYS A 451 -26.50 23.31 -39.31
C LYS A 451 -26.31 21.92 -39.94
N ASP A 452 -27.15 20.92 -39.67
CA ASP A 452 -28.58 20.83 -40.01
C ASP A 452 -29.43 19.97 -39.04
N ALA A 453 -30.73 20.18 -39.17
CA ALA A 453 -31.83 19.65 -38.37
C ALA A 453 -32.24 18.22 -38.74
N LYS A 454 -32.86 17.51 -37.77
CA LYS A 454 -34.15 16.86 -38.02
C LYS A 454 -34.93 16.59 -36.72
N GLU A 455 -36.14 17.08 -36.77
CA GLU A 455 -37.26 17.01 -35.85
C GLU A 455 -38.02 15.68 -36.05
N SER A 456 -38.54 15.08 -34.98
CA SER A 456 -39.87 14.43 -34.93
C SER A 456 -40.10 13.75 -33.57
N ASP A 457 -40.99 14.38 -32.80
CA ASP A 457 -42.13 13.86 -32.05
C ASP A 457 -42.09 12.51 -31.31
N GLY A 458 -42.59 12.55 -30.07
CA GLY A 458 -43.10 11.37 -29.37
C GLY A 458 -43.45 11.59 -27.91
N ASN A 459 -44.51 12.36 -27.63
CA ASN A 459 -45.15 12.45 -26.31
C ASN A 459 -45.54 11.07 -25.74
N PHE A 460 -45.21 10.81 -24.48
CA PHE A 460 -46.10 10.05 -23.59
C PHE A 460 -45.89 10.44 -22.12
N ALA A 461 -46.82 11.22 -21.60
CA ALA A 461 -47.05 11.36 -20.16
C ALA A 461 -47.82 10.12 -19.67
N ILE A 462 -47.67 9.71 -18.41
CA ILE A 462 -48.77 9.30 -17.51
C ILE A 462 -48.26 9.00 -16.09
N THR A 463 -48.80 9.80 -15.16
CA THR A 463 -49.16 9.57 -13.75
C THR A 463 -48.15 9.17 -12.68
N ALA A 464 -48.03 10.11 -11.74
CA ALA A 464 -47.83 9.90 -10.32
C ALA A 464 -48.93 9.05 -9.65
N ARG A 465 -48.53 8.23 -8.68
CA ARG A 465 -49.31 7.95 -7.47
C ARG A 465 -48.38 7.85 -6.27
N GLY A 466 -48.56 8.78 -5.33
CA GLY A 466 -48.07 8.62 -3.98
C GLY A 466 -48.90 7.58 -3.22
N SER A 467 -48.29 7.00 -2.19
CA SER A 467 -49.03 6.49 -1.04
C SER A 467 -48.22 6.75 0.22
N ALA A 468 -48.90 7.31 1.20
CA ALA A 468 -48.42 7.69 2.50
C ALA A 468 -48.84 6.64 3.54
N ILE A 469 -47.90 6.33 4.45
CA ILE A 469 -48.04 6.11 5.91
C ILE A 469 -48.97 4.97 6.42
N ILE A 470 -48.50 4.35 7.52
CA ILE A 470 -49.19 3.69 8.65
C ILE A 470 -48.88 2.18 8.76
N SER A 471 -47.95 1.81 9.66
CA SER A 471 -48.32 1.26 10.98
C SER A 471 -47.09 0.83 11.78
N LEU A 472 -47.03 1.39 12.99
CA LEU A 472 -46.32 0.91 14.15
C LEU A 472 -46.94 -0.42 14.60
N LEU A 473 -46.12 -1.41 14.96
CA LEU A 473 -46.37 -2.34 16.08
C LEU A 473 -45.11 -3.17 16.32
N GLY A 474 -44.33 -2.75 17.32
CA GLY A 474 -43.48 -3.66 18.05
C GLY A 474 -44.32 -4.42 19.08
N ILE A 475 -43.95 -5.66 19.36
CA ILE A 475 -44.10 -6.30 20.67
C ILE A 475 -43.14 -7.51 20.71
N ILE A 476 -42.16 -7.38 21.61
CA ILE A 476 -41.69 -8.35 22.60
C ILE A 476 -41.23 -9.74 22.08
N CYS A 477 -39.92 -9.96 22.14
CA CYS A 477 -39.39 -11.26 22.55
C CYS A 477 -38.06 -11.07 23.28
N ALA A 478 -38.14 -11.05 24.61
CA ALA A 478 -37.01 -11.24 25.52
C ALA A 478 -37.16 -12.61 26.19
N LEU A 479 -36.19 -13.48 25.91
CA LEU A 479 -35.44 -14.35 26.83
C LEU A 479 -36.16 -15.03 28.01
N THR A 480 -36.13 -16.36 27.99
CA THR A 480 -35.78 -17.28 29.11
C THR A 480 -35.29 -18.57 28.43
N PHE A 481 -34.04 -19.06 28.52
CA PHE A 481 -33.31 -19.56 29.69
C PHE A 481 -34.21 -20.34 30.66
N THR A 482 -34.65 -21.53 30.21
CA THR A 482 -34.43 -22.87 30.81
C THR A 482 -35.11 -23.90 29.94
#